data_AF-A0A7G2LUN1-F1
#
_entry.id   AF-A0A7G2LUN1-F1
#
_cell.length_a   1.000
_cell.length_b   1.000
_cell.length_c   1.000
_cell.angle_alpha   90.00
_cell.angle_beta   90.00
_cell.angle_gamma   90.00
#
_symmetry.space_group_name_H-M   'P 1'
#
loop_
_entity.id
_entity.type
_entity.pdbx_description
1 polymer ?
#
loop_
_entity_poly.entity_id
_entity_poly.type
_entity_poly.pdbx_seq_one_letter_code
_entity_poly.pdbx_strand_id
1 'polypeptide(L)' 'PADLAELAALDDTAFRARYSGSPIKRIGRDRFVRNVLYAIGNSGLAPLRSAAQSLTEDADPTVADAARWAVERLA' A
#
# COMPACT_ATOMS: atom_id res chain seq x y z
N PRO A 1 -12.56 3.26 -0.45
CA PRO A 1 -13.21 1.95 -0.71
C PRO A 1 -12.42 0.80 -0.07
N ALA A 2 -13.10 -0.26 0.38
CA ALA A 2 -12.50 -1.41 1.07
C ALA A 2 -11.30 -2.03 0.33
N ASP A 3 -11.31 -1.95 -1.00
CA ASP A 3 -10.25 -2.47 -1.87
C ASP A 3 -8.86 -1.88 -1.58
N LEU A 4 -8.74 -0.58 -1.29
CA LEU A 4 -7.41 0.01 -1.05
C LEU A 4 -6.71 -0.54 0.21
N ALA A 5 -7.47 -0.83 1.27
CA ALA A 5 -6.91 -1.41 2.48
C ALA A 5 -6.43 -2.85 2.23
N GLU A 6 -7.21 -3.65 1.49
CA GLU A 6 -6.83 -5.01 1.12
C GLU A 6 -5.58 -5.04 0.22
N LEU A 7 -5.48 -4.11 -0.73
CA LEU A 7 -4.34 -4.00 -1.62
C LEU A 7 -3.06 -3.58 -0.88
N ALA A 8 -3.16 -2.72 0.14
CA ALA A 8 -2.02 -2.32 0.97
C ALA A 8 -1.49 -3.48 1.84
N ALA A 9 -2.38 -4.39 2.25
CA ALA A 9 -2.05 -5.52 3.12
C ALA A 9 -1.35 -6.69 2.40
N LEU A 10 -1.10 -6.60 1.09
CA LEU A 10 -0.44 -7.67 0.35
C LEU A 10 1.04 -7.80 0.76
N ASP A 11 1.40 -8.98 1.27
CA ASP A 11 2.79 -9.42 1.33
C ASP A 11 3.28 -9.92 -0.04
N ASP A 12 4.58 -10.24 -0.16
CA ASP A 12 5.17 -10.68 -1.43
C ASP A 12 4.51 -11.97 -1.97
N THR A 13 4.14 -12.90 -1.09
CA THR A 13 3.50 -14.16 -1.47
C THR A 13 2.10 -13.91 -2.04
N ALA A 14 1.28 -13.16 -1.32
CA ALA A 14 -0.07 -12.78 -1.70
C ALA A 14 -0.07 -11.93 -2.98
N PHE A 15 0.87 -10.99 -3.12
CA PHE A 15 1.05 -10.19 -4.33
C PHE A 15 1.37 -11.07 -5.55
N ARG A 16 2.33 -11.99 -5.41
CA ARG A 16 2.73 -12.90 -6.51
C ARG A 16 1.62 -13.85 -6.93
N ALA A 17 0.82 -14.32 -5.98
CA ALA A 17 -0.34 -15.15 -6.25
C ALA A 17 -1.43 -14.35 -6.98
N ARG A 18 -1.82 -13.19 -6.43
CA ARG A 18 -2.91 -12.36 -6.96
C ARG A 18 -2.63 -11.85 -8.37
N TYR A 19 -1.39 -11.49 -8.69
CA TYR A 19 -1.01 -10.95 -10.00
C TYR A 19 -0.29 -11.96 -10.89
N SER A 20 -0.40 -13.26 -10.62
CA SER A 20 0.20 -14.29 -11.49
C SER A 20 -0.30 -14.16 -12.93
N GLY A 21 0.62 -14.19 -13.91
CA GLY A 21 0.30 -13.97 -15.34
C GLY A 21 -0.01 -12.53 -15.75
N SER A 22 -0.13 -11.59 -14.81
CA SER A 22 -0.38 -10.18 -15.09
C SER A 22 0.92 -9.40 -15.31
N PRO A 23 0.95 -8.40 -16.22
CA PRO A 23 2.05 -7.44 -16.33
C PRO A 23 2.36 -6.71 -15.00
N ILE A 24 1.38 -6.58 -14.10
CA ILE A 24 1.54 -5.96 -12.78
C ILE A 24 2.58 -6.71 -11.94
N LYS A 25 2.68 -8.04 -12.05
CA LYS A 25 3.67 -8.82 -11.28
C LYS A 25 5.11 -8.33 -11.49
N ARG A 26 5.41 -7.74 -12.65
CA ARG A 26 6.75 -7.25 -13.01
C ARG A 26 7.21 -6.05 -12.19
N ILE A 27 6.29 -5.24 -11.66
CA ILE A 27 6.68 -4.06 -10.86
C ILE A 27 7.14 -4.44 -9.44
N GLY A 28 6.69 -5.58 -8.93
CA GLY A 28 6.97 -6.07 -7.57
C GLY A 28 6.02 -5.49 -6.51
N ARG A 29 5.98 -6.15 -5.36
CA ARG A 29 5.10 -5.81 -4.22
C ARG A 29 5.37 -4.39 -3.73
N ASP A 30 6.62 -3.99 -3.53
CA ASP A 30 6.93 -2.72 -2.86
C ASP A 30 6.51 -1.51 -3.71
N ARG A 31 6.81 -1.52 -5.02
CA ARG A 31 6.33 -0.48 -5.95
C ARG A 31 4.81 -0.44 -6.03
N PHE A 32 4.15 -1.59 -5.96
CA PHE A 32 2.70 -1.67 -5.96
C PHE A 32 2.11 -1.07 -4.68
N VAL A 33 2.52 -1.55 -3.50
CA VAL A 33 2.00 -1.10 -2.20
C VAL A 33 2.33 0.37 -1.97
N ARG A 34 3.52 0.85 -2.33
CA ARG A 34 3.84 2.28 -2.32
C ARG A 34 2.83 3.12 -3.13
N ASN A 35 2.46 2.67 -4.33
CA ASN A 35 1.46 3.38 -5.14
C ASN A 35 0.05 3.30 -4.51
N VAL A 36 -0.31 2.18 -3.88
CA VAL A 36 -1.56 2.05 -3.12
C VAL A 36 -1.58 3.00 -1.93
N LEU A 37 -0.46 3.16 -1.20
CA LEU A 37 -0.34 4.13 -0.10
C LEU A 37 -0.52 5.57 -0.59
N TYR A 38 0.04 5.92 -1.75
CA TYR A 38 -0.27 7.21 -2.38
C TYR A 38 -1.75 7.35 -2.71
N ALA A 39 -2.40 6.31 -3.23
CA ALA A 39 -3.85 6.33 -3.49
C ALA A 39 -4.67 6.47 -2.20
N ILE A 40 -4.28 5.78 -1.11
CA ILE A 40 -4.87 5.90 0.23
C ILE A 40 -4.79 7.35 0.70
N GLY A 41 -3.58 7.93 0.73
CA GLY A 41 -3.41 9.32 1.14
C GLY A 41 -4.26 10.24 0.25
N ASN A 42 -4.17 10.09 -1.07
CA ASN A 42 -4.91 10.89 -2.06
C ASN A 42 -6.44 10.84 -1.88
N SER A 43 -6.97 9.73 -1.39
CA SER A 43 -8.41 9.54 -1.22
C SER A 43 -9.05 10.48 -0.18
N GLY A 44 -8.29 10.96 0.81
CA GLY A 44 -8.84 11.73 1.93
C GLY A 44 -9.79 10.93 2.84
N LEU A 45 -9.85 9.60 2.69
CA LEU A 45 -10.76 8.74 3.45
C LEU A 45 -10.12 8.36 4.79
N ALA A 46 -10.51 9.05 5.86
CA ALA A 46 -10.03 8.81 7.23
C ALA A 46 -10.04 7.32 7.68
N PRO A 47 -11.03 6.48 7.29
CA PRO A 47 -11.02 5.06 7.66
C PRO A 47 -9.84 4.24 7.11
N LEU A 48 -9.14 4.73 6.08
CA LEU A 48 -7.96 4.05 5.51
C LEU A 48 -6.66 4.35 6.28
N ARG A 49 -6.71 5.26 7.26
CA ARG A 49 -5.52 5.65 8.03
C ARG A 49 -4.87 4.48 8.75
N SER A 50 -5.66 3.55 9.32
CA SER A 50 -5.13 2.36 9.99
C SER A 50 -4.35 1.45 9.04
N ALA A 51 -4.81 1.29 7.80
CA ALA A 51 -4.12 0.50 6.78
C ALA A 51 -2.78 1.14 6.35
N ALA A 52 -2.70 2.47 6.33
CA ALA A 52 -1.42 3.15 6.09
C ALA A 52 -0.49 3.03 7.31
N GLN A 53 -1.01 3.16 8.53
CA GLN A 53 -0.22 3.09 9.77
C GLN A 53 0.52 1.77 9.92
N SER A 54 -0.10 0.64 9.57
CA SER A 54 0.52 -0.69 9.68
C SER A 54 1.78 -0.88 8.82
N LEU A 55 2.04 0.04 7.88
CA LEU A 55 3.18 -0.04 6.95
C LEU A 55 4.24 1.03 7.22
N THR A 56 4.11 1.83 8.28
CA THR A 56 5.08 2.89 8.62
C THR A 56 6.45 2.37 9.07
N GLU A 57 6.56 1.07 9.33
CA GLU A 57 7.79 0.34 9.67
C GLU A 57 8.08 -0.80 8.67
N ASP A 58 7.54 -0.72 7.46
CA ASP A 58 7.81 -1.70 6.41
C ASP A 58 9.33 -1.81 6.15
N ALA A 59 9.78 -3.03 5.84
CA ALA A 59 11.19 -3.31 5.59
C ALA A 59 11.72 -2.57 4.36
N ASP A 60 10.86 -2.29 3.38
CA ASP A 60 11.20 -1.40 2.28
C ASP A 60 11.03 0.07 2.71
N PRO A 61 12.11 0.88 2.71
CA PRO A 61 12.04 2.26 3.18
C PRO A 61 11.11 3.13 2.34
N THR A 62 10.93 2.83 1.04
CA THR A 62 10.03 3.60 0.17
C THR A 62 8.56 3.33 0.47
N VAL A 63 8.23 2.11 0.89
CA VAL A 63 6.90 1.76 1.41
C VAL A 63 6.66 2.46 2.74
N ALA A 64 7.63 2.40 3.67
CA ALA A 64 7.54 3.06 4.97
C ALA A 64 7.33 4.58 4.85
N ASP A 65 8.06 5.24 3.95
CA ASP A 65 7.93 6.68 3.71
C ASP A 65 6.56 7.04 3.10
N ALA A 66 6.09 6.28 2.11
CA ALA A 66 4.76 6.50 1.54
C ALA A 66 3.64 6.27 2.56
N ALA A 67 3.82 5.33 3.48
CA ALA A 67 2.90 5.06 4.57
C ALA A 67 2.81 6.25 5.53
N ARG A 68 3.95 6.79 5.98
CA ARG A 68 3.99 7.98 6.84
C ARG A 68 3.32 9.18 6.19
N TRP A 69 3.63 9.44 4.92
CA TRP A 69 2.98 10.51 4.15
C TRP A 69 1.46 10.34 4.08
N ALA A 70 0.97 9.11 3.85
CA ALA A 70 -0.46 8.85 3.80
C ALA A 70 -1.13 9.06 5.17
N VAL A 71 -0.47 8.66 6.26
CA VAL A 71 -0.96 8.88 7.63
C VAL A 71 -1.06 10.37 7.97
N GLU A 72 -0.07 11.17 7.56
CA GLU A 72 -0.07 12.63 7.73
C GLU A 72 -1.20 13.30 6.94
N ARG A 73 -1.47 12.83 5.72
CA ARG A 73 -2.55 13.37 4.87
C ARG A 73 -3.96 13.06 5.35
N LEU A 74 -4.12 11.99 6.12
CA LEU A 74 -5.41 11.52 6.64
C LEU A 74 -5.61 11.91 8.11
N ALA A 75 -4.74 12.77 8.65
CA ALA A 75 -4.82 13.33 9.99
C ALA A 75 -5.89 14.44 10.10
#